data_AF-A0A535RS06-F1
#
_entry.id   AF-A0A535RS06-F1
#
_cell.length_a   1.000
_cell.length_b   1.000
_cell.length_c   1.000
_cell.angle_alpha   90.00
_cell.angle_beta   90.00
_cell.angle_gamma   90.00
#
_symmetry.space_group_name_H-M   'P 1'
#
loop_
_entity.id
_entity.type
_entity.pdbx_description
1 polymer ?
#
loop_
_entity_poly.entity_id
_entity_poly.type
_entity_poly.pdbx_seq_one_letter_code
_entity_poly.pdbx_strand_id
1 'polypeptide(L)'
;MDNQSMRNWSSMRGLKVMVEGEGRVIGTVEDFYAHSQTNEVYSFHVHTRLLGDFALPARMISAIEQDVVTIASEEKLEREFPPFPRGQALVGCKVFSESGTEIGTVRDVLLGITPVEALR
;
A
#
# COMPACT_ATOMS: atom_id res chain seq x y z
N MET A 1 -3.46 21.19 -7.80
CA MET A 1 -3.34 19.77 -7.47
C MET A 1 -1.90 19.56 -7.07
N ASP A 2 -1.62 19.43 -5.78
CA ASP A 2 -0.25 19.16 -5.34
C ASP A 2 0.15 17.75 -5.75
N ASN A 3 1.14 17.65 -6.62
CA ASN A 3 1.66 16.39 -7.16
C ASN A 3 2.38 15.53 -6.08
N GLN A 4 2.45 16.01 -4.83
CA GLN A 4 3.09 15.35 -3.70
C GLN A 4 2.16 14.36 -2.98
N SER A 5 0.84 14.39 -3.26
CA SER A 5 -0.16 13.53 -2.60
C SER A 5 -0.49 12.24 -3.35
N MET A 6 0.12 12.02 -4.51
CA MET A 6 -0.10 10.83 -5.33
C MET A 6 1.22 10.14 -5.62
N ARG A 7 1.19 8.80 -5.67
CA ARG A 7 2.40 8.00 -5.89
C ARG A 7 2.10 6.75 -6.69
N ASN A 8 2.99 6.45 -7.65
CA ASN A 8 2.92 5.19 -8.38
C ASN A 8 3.22 4.02 -7.44
N TRP A 9 2.41 2.97 -7.52
CA TRP A 9 2.58 1.75 -6.74
C TRP A 9 3.96 1.13 -6.97
N SER A 10 4.47 1.15 -8.20
CA SER A 10 5.84 0.69 -8.50
C SER A 10 6.93 1.36 -7.66
N SER A 11 6.72 2.60 -7.22
CA SER A 11 7.66 3.35 -6.36
C SER A 11 7.41 3.17 -4.86
N MET A 12 6.26 2.58 -4.50
CA MET A 12 5.87 2.25 -3.13
C MET A 12 6.31 0.83 -2.75
N ARG A 13 6.37 -0.07 -3.73
CA ARG A 13 6.87 -1.42 -3.54
C ARG A 13 8.36 -1.39 -3.19
N GLY A 14 8.74 -2.12 -2.17
CA GLY A 14 10.10 -2.20 -1.63
C GLY A 14 10.47 -1.08 -0.65
N LEU A 15 9.56 -0.15 -0.36
CA LEU A 15 9.79 0.85 0.68
C LEU A 15 10.02 0.16 2.03
N LYS A 16 10.94 0.70 2.82
CA LYS A 16 11.23 0.19 4.16
C LYS A 16 10.07 0.56 5.08
N VAL A 17 9.72 -0.34 6.00
CA VAL A 17 8.82 -0.02 7.11
C VAL A 17 9.66 0.21 8.36
N MET A 18 9.47 1.35 9.03
CA MET A 18 10.27 1.77 10.17
C MET A 18 9.40 2.17 11.37
N VAL A 19 9.87 1.89 12.57
CA VAL A 19 9.26 2.39 13.82
C VAL A 19 9.77 3.80 14.12
N GLU A 20 8.85 4.73 14.35
CA GLU A 20 9.13 6.12 14.69
C GLU A 20 10.02 6.22 15.93
N GLY A 21 11.04 7.09 15.89
CA GLY A 21 11.96 7.31 17.01
C GLY A 21 13.00 6.21 17.25
N GLU A 22 12.79 4.97 16.76
CA GLU A 22 13.76 3.88 16.90
C GLU A 22 14.78 3.84 15.75
N GLY A 23 14.43 4.40 14.58
CA GLY A 23 15.26 4.29 13.37
C GLY A 23 15.41 2.85 12.86
N ARG A 24 14.61 1.92 13.40
CA ARG A 24 14.70 0.48 13.14
C ARG A 24 13.77 0.08 12.00
N VAL A 25 14.35 -0.49 10.95
CA VAL A 25 13.60 -1.09 9.84
C VAL A 25 13.10 -2.47 10.27
N ILE A 26 11.79 -2.68 10.18
CA ILE A 26 11.13 -3.94 10.57
C ILE A 26 10.77 -4.81 9.37
N GLY A 27 10.62 -4.21 8.19
CA GLY A 27 10.25 -4.95 6.97
C GLY A 27 10.27 -4.10 5.71
N THR A 28 9.73 -4.66 4.63
CA THR A 28 9.55 -4.01 3.32
C THR A 28 8.11 -4.15 2.85
N VAL A 29 7.60 -3.12 2.19
CA VAL A 29 6.27 -3.15 1.56
C VAL A 29 6.34 -4.01 0.29
N GLU A 30 5.61 -5.12 0.25
CA GLU A 30 5.58 -6.04 -0.90
C GLU A 30 4.36 -5.86 -1.80
N ASP A 31 3.20 -5.58 -1.20
CA ASP A 31 1.92 -5.41 -1.88
C ASP A 31 0.97 -4.50 -1.09
N PHE A 32 -0.23 -4.29 -1.60
CA PHE A 32 -1.31 -3.66 -0.87
C PHE A 32 -2.63 -4.41 -1.07
N TYR A 33 -3.57 -4.20 -0.15
CA TYR A 33 -4.91 -4.75 -0.19
C TYR A 33 -5.90 -3.61 -0.41
N ALA A 34 -6.70 -3.68 -1.48
CA ALA A 34 -7.61 -2.60 -1.86
C ALA A 34 -9.07 -2.98 -1.59
N HIS A 35 -9.81 -2.10 -0.91
CA HIS A 35 -11.23 -2.29 -0.70
C HIS A 35 -12.00 -2.00 -2.00
N SER A 36 -12.53 -3.04 -2.65
CA SER A 36 -13.13 -2.94 -3.99
C SER A 36 -14.31 -1.96 -4.12
N GLN A 37 -15.01 -1.67 -3.02
CA GLN A 37 -16.15 -0.74 -3.04
C GLN A 37 -15.74 0.72 -2.84
N THR A 38 -14.66 0.99 -2.09
CA THR A 38 -14.24 2.36 -1.74
C THR A 38 -13.00 2.80 -2.52
N ASN A 39 -12.32 1.87 -3.19
CA ASN A 39 -11.03 2.07 -3.86
C ASN A 39 -9.92 2.54 -2.91
N GLU A 40 -10.10 2.34 -1.61
CA GLU A 40 -9.12 2.69 -0.59
C GLU A 40 -8.13 1.55 -0.40
N VAL A 41 -6.87 1.91 -0.13
CA VAL A 41 -5.90 0.94 0.38
C VAL A 41 -6.25 0.64 1.83
N TYR A 42 -6.65 -0.59 2.11
CA TYR A 42 -7.00 -1.03 3.46
C TYR A 42 -5.74 -1.30 4.30
N SER A 43 -4.78 -2.03 3.72
CA SER A 43 -3.50 -2.36 4.36
C SER A 43 -2.41 -2.61 3.34
N PHE A 44 -1.15 -2.47 3.74
CA PHE A 44 0.00 -2.96 2.98
C PHE A 44 0.38 -4.37 3.43
N HIS A 45 0.79 -5.21 2.49
CA HIS A 45 1.50 -6.44 2.78
C HIS A 45 2.96 -6.08 3.07
N VAL A 46 3.41 -6.31 4.30
CA VAL A 46 4.78 -6.08 4.75
C VAL A 46 5.50 -7.41 4.96
N HIS A 47 6.63 -7.59 4.30
CA HIS A 47 7.51 -8.72 4.57
C HIS A 47 8.56 -8.35 5.61
N THR A 48 8.62 -9.09 6.70
CA THR A 48 9.64 -8.95 7.74
C THR A 48 10.70 -10.04 7.57
N ARG A 49 11.97 -9.72 7.84
CA ARG A 49 13.08 -10.66 7.61
C ARG A 49 13.03 -11.93 8.47
N LEU A 50 12.47 -11.84 9.68
CA LEU A 50 12.54 -12.92 10.68
C LEU A 50 11.17 -13.54 10.97
N LEU A 51 10.09 -12.77 10.87
CA LEU A 51 8.78 -13.18 11.35
C LEU A 51 7.81 -13.51 10.21
N GLY A 52 8.24 -13.34 8.96
CA GLY A 52 7.44 -13.59 7.76
C GLY A 52 6.60 -12.38 7.38
N ASP A 53 5.43 -12.65 6.81
CA ASP A 53 4.55 -11.65 6.23
C ASP A 53 3.49 -11.15 7.23
N PHE A 54 3.19 -9.86 7.17
CA PHE A 54 2.20 -9.18 8.00
C PHE A 54 1.37 -8.21 7.17
N ALA A 55 0.18 -7.88 7.65
CA ALA A 55 -0.61 -6.76 7.17
C ALA A 55 -0.30 -5.51 8.02
N LEU A 56 -0.06 -4.38 7.35
CA LEU A 56 0.04 -3.06 7.96
C LEU A 56 -1.21 -2.25 7.59
N PRO A 57 -2.20 -2.11 8.49
CA PRO A 57 -3.38 -1.29 8.22
C PRO A 57 -2.98 0.14 7.86
N ALA A 58 -3.56 0.69 6.79
CA ALA A 58 -3.21 2.03 6.31
C ALA A 58 -3.45 3.12 7.39
N ARG A 59 -4.49 2.92 8.22
CA ARG A 59 -4.82 3.78 9.38
C ARG A 59 -3.74 3.85 10.47
N MET A 60 -2.77 2.93 10.46
CA MET A 60 -1.69 2.87 11.46
C MET A 60 -0.37 3.49 10.95
N ILE A 61 -0.37 3.98 9.71
CA ILE A 61 0.79 4.65 9.12
C ILE A 61 0.83 6.08 9.60
N SER A 62 1.96 6.48 10.20
CA SER A 62 2.23 7.85 10.61
C SER A 62 2.60 8.71 9.40
N ALA A 63 3.46 8.20 8.52
CA ALA A 63 3.94 8.92 7.34
C ALA A 63 4.39 7.99 6.22
N ILE A 64 4.30 8.47 4.98
CA ILE A 64 4.87 7.82 3.79
C ILE A 64 5.81 8.84 3.15
N GLU A 65 7.11 8.59 3.27
CA GLU A 65 8.19 9.42 2.74
C GLU A 65 8.82 8.77 1.50
N GLN A 66 9.85 9.39 0.91
CA GLN A 66 10.43 8.96 -0.35
C GLN A 66 10.98 7.51 -0.32
N ASP A 67 11.51 7.03 0.79
CA ASP A 67 12.13 5.69 0.88
C ASP A 67 11.62 4.85 2.07
N VAL A 68 10.68 5.40 2.85
CA VAL A 68 10.22 4.79 4.10
C VAL A 68 8.73 5.02 4.36
N VAL A 69 8.11 4.01 4.96
CA VAL A 69 6.80 4.07 5.61
C VAL A 69 7.04 4.00 7.11
N THR A 70 6.56 4.99 7.84
CA THR A 70 6.79 5.11 9.29
C THR A 70 5.53 4.72 10.05
N ILE A 71 5.70 3.95 11.12
CA ILE A 71 4.62 3.52 12.03
C ILE A 71 5.01 3.80 13.48
N ALA A 72 4.02 3.93 14.36
CA ALA A 72 4.28 4.21 15.77
C ALA A 72 4.89 3.03 16.56
N SER A 73 4.56 1.78 16.19
CA SER A 73 5.11 0.57 16.84
C SER A 73 4.95 -0.69 15.99
N GLU A 74 5.79 -1.71 16.21
CA GLU A 74 5.71 -3.01 15.51
C GLU A 74 4.42 -3.79 15.84
N GLU A 75 3.83 -3.53 17.01
CA GLU A 75 2.53 -4.11 17.42
C GLU A 75 1.35 -3.71 16.53
N LYS A 76 1.55 -2.72 15.65
CA LYS A 76 0.57 -2.33 14.62
C LYS A 76 0.50 -3.29 13.44
N LEU A 77 1.46 -4.22 13.32
CA LEU A 77 1.43 -5.27 12.30
C LEU A 77 0.46 -6.39 12.71
N GLU A 78 -0.43 -6.73 11.79
CA GLU A 78 -1.45 -7.77 11.97
C GLU A 78 -1.01 -9.06 11.23
N ARG A 79 -1.19 -10.23 11.86
CA ARG A 79 -0.92 -11.53 11.21
C ARG A 79 -2.05 -11.99 10.29
N GLU A 80 -3.24 -11.46 10.52
CA GLU A 80 -4.40 -11.76 9.70
C GLU A 80 -4.41 -10.83 8.48
N PHE A 81 -4.53 -11.42 7.30
CA PHE A 81 -4.63 -10.65 6.07
C PHE A 81 -6.10 -10.35 5.78
N PRO A 82 -6.41 -9.13 5.33
CA PRO A 82 -7.78 -8.82 4.98
C PRO A 82 -8.21 -9.61 3.73
N PRO A 83 -9.51 -9.95 3.61
CA PRO A 83 -10.04 -10.73 2.49
C PRO A 83 -10.24 -9.87 1.22
N PHE A 84 -9.30 -8.98 0.93
CA PHE A 84 -9.36 -8.04 -0.19
C PHE A 84 -8.41 -8.44 -1.31
N PRO A 85 -8.69 -8.03 -2.57
CA PRO A 85 -7.76 -8.27 -3.66
C PRO A 85 -6.44 -7.52 -3.42
N ARG A 86 -5.36 -8.18 -3.83
CA ARG A 86 -4.03 -7.59 -3.81
C ARG A 86 -3.80 -6.66 -5.00
N GLY A 87 -3.05 -5.59 -4.78
CA GLY A 87 -2.68 -4.60 -5.79
C GLY A 87 -1.95 -5.20 -6.97
N GLN A 88 -1.07 -6.17 -6.74
CA GLN A 88 -0.36 -6.87 -7.82
C GLN A 88 -1.30 -7.56 -8.82
N ALA A 89 -2.53 -7.92 -8.41
CA ALA A 89 -3.50 -8.53 -9.32
C ALA A 89 -4.03 -7.52 -10.35
N LEU A 90 -3.90 -6.21 -10.09
CA LEU A 90 -4.32 -5.16 -11.01
C LEU A 90 -3.28 -4.90 -12.09
N VAL A 91 -1.99 -4.89 -11.73
CA VAL A 91 -0.90 -4.65 -12.69
C VAL A 91 -0.78 -5.84 -13.65
N GLY A 92 -0.78 -5.56 -14.95
CA GLY A 92 -0.79 -6.58 -16.01
C GLY A 92 -2.19 -7.05 -16.42
N CYS A 93 -3.26 -6.59 -15.75
CA CYS A 93 -4.62 -6.88 -16.20
C CYS A 93 -4.90 -6.26 -17.57
N LYS A 94 -5.52 -7.06 -18.45
CA LYS A 94 -6.03 -6.58 -19.73
C LYS A 94 -7.24 -5.69 -19.52
N VAL A 95 -7.28 -4.58 -20.25
CA VAL A 95 -8.40 -3.65 -20.26
C VAL A 95 -9.19 -3.89 -21.53
N PHE A 96 -10.49 -4.08 -21.39
CA PHE A 96 -11.42 -4.29 -22.50
C PHE A 96 -12.41 -3.13 -22.59
N SER A 97 -12.81 -2.77 -23.80
CA SER A 97 -13.96 -1.91 -24.04
C SER A 97 -15.27 -2.61 -23.64
N GLU A 98 -16.36 -1.85 -23.55
CA GLU A 98 -17.71 -2.41 -23.33
C GLU A 98 -18.11 -3.42 -24.42
N SER A 99 -17.57 -3.27 -25.64
CA SER A 99 -17.76 -4.21 -26.75
C SER A 99 -16.87 -5.46 -26.68
N GLY A 100 -16.05 -5.61 -25.63
CA GLY A 100 -15.16 -6.75 -25.44
C GLY A 100 -13.86 -6.72 -26.25
N THR A 101 -13.50 -5.56 -26.81
CA THR A 101 -12.23 -5.40 -27.53
C THR A 101 -11.11 -5.07 -26.54
N GLU A 102 -9.98 -5.77 -26.61
CA GLU A 102 -8.81 -5.44 -25.79
C GLU A 102 -8.26 -4.08 -26.22
N ILE A 103 -8.19 -3.11 -25.29
CA ILE A 103 -7.73 -1.74 -25.54
C ILE A 103 -6.40 -1.43 -24.85
N GLY A 104 -5.91 -2.34 -23.99
CA GLY A 104 -4.60 -2.17 -23.38
C GLY A 104 -4.37 -3.06 -22.16
N THR A 105 -3.39 -2.67 -21.36
CA THR A 105 -2.97 -3.38 -20.15
C THR A 105 -2.67 -2.36 -19.06
N VAL A 106 -3.09 -2.66 -17.83
CA VAL A 106 -2.77 -1.83 -16.66
C VAL A 106 -1.27 -1.92 -16.39
N ARG A 107 -0.56 -0.80 -16.53
CA ARG A 107 0.89 -0.73 -16.32
C ARG A 107 1.26 -0.48 -14.86
N ASP A 108 0.49 0.36 -14.17
CA ASP A 108 0.76 0.78 -12.80
C ASP A 108 -0.54 1.27 -12.15
N VAL A 109 -0.50 1.45 -10.83
CA VAL A 109 -1.59 2.00 -10.03
C VAL A 109 -1.13 3.29 -9.38
N LEU A 110 -1.93 4.34 -9.48
CA LEU A 110 -1.68 5.60 -8.80
C LEU A 110 -2.41 5.60 -7.45
N LEU A 111 -1.67 5.73 -6.36
CA LEU A 111 -2.19 5.73 -5.00
C LEU A 111 -2.19 7.14 -4.43
N GLY A 112 -3.31 7.56 -3.84
CA GLY A 112 -3.33 8.73 -2.97
C GLY A 112 -2.67 8.40 -1.63
N ILE A 113 -1.69 9.20 -1.21
CA ILE A 113 -0.94 8.99 0.04
C ILE A 113 -1.25 10.05 1.11
N THR A 114 -2.26 10.89 0.88
CA THR A 114 -2.72 11.84 1.89
C THR A 114 -3.40 11.09 3.04
N PRO A 115 -2.98 11.30 4.30
CA PRO A 115 -3.74 10.83 5.44
C PRO A 115 -5.16 11.41 5.39
N VAL A 116 -6.16 10.59 5.69
CA VAL A 116 -7.52 11.10 5.95
C VAL A 116 -7.43 11.86 7.27
N GLU A 117 -7.33 13.19 7.20
CA GLU A 117 -7.49 14.02 8.40
C GLU A 117 -8.89 13.75 8.96
N ALA A 118 -8.96 13.10 10.13
CA ALA A 118 -10.20 13.02 10.86
C ALA A 118 -10.62 14.46 11.21
N LEU A 119 -11.73 14.92 10.62
CA LEU A 119 -12.42 16.13 11.05
C LEU A 119 -12.66 15.99 12.56
N ARG A 120 -12.02 16.87 13.34
CA ARG A 120 -12.25 17.01 14.78
C ARG A 120 -13.58 17.69 15.05
#